data_AF-A0AAU5XR79-F1
#
_entry.id   AF-A0AAU5XR79-F1
#
_cell.length_a   1.000
_cell.length_b   1.000
_cell.length_c   1.000
_cell.angle_alpha   90.00
_cell.angle_beta   90.00
_cell.angle_gamma   90.00
#
_symmetry.space_group_name_H-M   'P 1'
#
loop_
_entity.id
_entity.type
_entity.pdbx_description
1 polymer ?
#
loop_
_entity_poly.entity_id
_entity_poly.type
_entity_poly.pdbx_seq_one_letter_code
_entity_poly.pdbx_strand_id
1 'polypeptide(L)' 'MHRESDRHSPREDDELKAELRGTRQGNGPSRAEEWRDPEGPADDDPDVPPMGGGA' A
#
# COMPACT_ATOMS: atom_id res chain seq x y z
N MET A 1 14.54 24.60 -14.83
CA MET A 1 14.15 23.42 -14.03
C MET A 1 13.63 22.39 -15.02
N HIS A 2 14.23 21.20 -15.10
CA HIS A 2 13.72 20.10 -15.92
C HIS A 2 12.71 19.32 -15.07
N ARG A 3 11.49 19.10 -15.57
CA ARG A 3 10.50 18.28 -14.88
C ARG A 3 10.68 16.86 -15.39
N GLU A 4 10.70 15.89 -14.49
CA GLU A 4 10.84 14.46 -14.81
C GLU A 4 9.79 13.94 -15.82
N SER A 5 8.68 14.66 -15.95
CA SER A 5 7.60 14.42 -16.90
C SER A 5 7.93 14.79 -18.36
N ASP A 6 9.05 15.49 -18.63
CA ASP A 6 9.46 15.86 -20.00
C ASP A 6 10.14 14.69 -20.74
N ARG A 7 10.27 13.52 -20.09
CA ARG A 7 11.05 12.38 -20.61
C ARG A 7 10.28 11.51 -21.62
N HIS A 8 8.96 11.43 -21.48
CA HIS A 8 8.10 10.55 -22.28
C HIS A 8 6.94 11.33 -22.89
N SER A 9 6.48 10.89 -24.06
CA SER A 9 5.24 11.40 -24.67
C SER A 9 4.03 10.90 -23.88
N PRO A 10 2.88 11.63 -23.84
CA PRO A 10 1.68 11.18 -23.14
C PRO A 10 1.23 9.75 -23.49
N ARG A 11 1.46 9.33 -24.75
CA ARG A 11 1.15 7.96 -25.20
C ARG A 11 2.04 6.90 -24.58
N GLU A 12 3.33 7.20 -24.44
CA GLU A 12 4.30 6.29 -23.81
C GLU A 12 4.07 6.21 -22.30
N ASP A 13 3.69 7.32 -21.67
CA ASP A 13 3.29 7.33 -20.26
C ASP A 13 2.03 6.48 -20.02
N ASP A 14 1.04 6.53 -20.91
CA ASP A 14 -0.17 5.70 -20.80
C ASP A 14 0.14 4.20 -20.92
N GLU A 15 1.09 3.83 -21.79
CA GLU A 15 1.58 2.45 -21.94
C GLU A 15 2.32 1.97 -20.68
N LEU A 16 3.29 2.75 -20.19
CA LEU A 16 4.04 2.46 -18.96
C LEU A 16 3.13 2.35 -17.73
N LYS A 17 2.09 3.20 -17.66
CA LYS A 17 1.07 3.15 -16.60
C LYS A 17 0.26 1.86 -16.67
N ALA A 18 -0.07 1.38 -17.86
CA ALA A 18 -0.79 0.13 -18.04
C ALA A 18 0.05 -1.07 -17.58
N GLU A 19 1.34 -1.10 -17.91
CA GLU A 19 2.29 -2.13 -17.43
C GLU A 19 2.42 -2.11 -15.90
N LEU A 20 2.61 -0.93 -15.31
CA LEU A 20 2.70 -0.75 -13.84
C LEU A 20 1.40 -1.12 -13.12
N ARG A 21 0.24 -0.92 -13.75
CA ARG A 21 -1.04 -1.29 -13.16
C ARG A 21 -1.18 -2.80 -13.02
N GLY A 22 -0.69 -3.57 -13.99
CA GLY A 22 -0.69 -5.04 -13.94
C GLY A 22 0.15 -5.59 -12.80
N THR A 23 1.29 -4.98 -12.50
CA THR A 23 2.17 -5.39 -11.39
C THR A 23 1.65 -4.92 -10.03
N ARG A 24 1.11 -3.70 -9.92
CA ARG A 24 0.59 -3.16 -8.65
C ARG A 24 -0.74 -3.80 -8.20
N GLN A 25 -1.51 -4.37 -9.12
CA GLN A 25 -2.73 -5.14 -8.82
C GLN A 25 -2.48 -6.65 -8.66
N GLY A 26 -1.23 -7.11 -8.83
CA GLY A 26 -0.87 -8.52 -8.69
C GLY A 26 -0.77 -8.97 -7.23
N ASN A 27 -1.74 -9.79 -6.80
CA ASN A 27 -1.66 -10.78 -5.72
C ASN A 27 -1.27 -10.30 -4.30
N GLY A 28 -1.77 -9.15 -3.84
CA GLY A 28 -1.67 -8.75 -2.44
C GLY A 28 -2.78 -7.76 -2.05
N PRO A 29 -3.04 -7.55 -0.74
CA PRO A 29 -3.91 -6.46 -0.31
C PRO A 29 -3.37 -5.17 -0.92
N SER A 30 -4.24 -4.41 -1.60
CA SER A 30 -3.84 -3.09 -2.05
C SER A 30 -3.33 -2.30 -0.85
N ARG A 31 -2.47 -1.31 -1.10
CA ARG A 31 -1.99 -0.43 -0.02
C ARG A 31 -3.13 0.19 0.79
N ALA A 32 -4.35 0.29 0.26
CA ALA A 32 -5.54 0.73 0.97
C ALA A 32 -6.17 -0.36 1.88
N GLU A 33 -6.03 -1.62 1.51
CA GLU A 33 -6.47 -2.79 2.29
C GLU A 33 -5.50 -3.10 3.44
N GLU A 34 -4.20 -2.83 3.28
CA GLU A 34 -3.18 -2.94 4.33
C GLU A 34 -3.49 -2.06 5.55
N TRP A 35 -3.98 -0.83 5.36
CA TRP A 35 -4.40 0.04 6.48
C TRP A 35 -5.56 -0.54 7.31
N ARG A 36 -6.32 -1.49 6.75
CA ARG A 36 -7.41 -2.14 7.50
C ARG A 36 -6.92 -3.31 8.32
N ASP A 37 -5.72 -3.82 8.05
CA ASP A 37 -5.11 -4.85 8.85
C ASP A 37 -4.42 -4.17 10.04
N PRO A 38 -4.87 -4.43 11.28
CA PRO A 38 -4.17 -3.93 12.45
C PRO A 38 -2.79 -4.59 12.50
N GLU A 39 -1.74 -3.77 12.61
CA GLU A 39 -0.41 -4.26 12.97
C GLU A 39 -0.53 -5.12 14.25
N GLY A 40 0.20 -6.24 14.28
CA GLY A 40 0.26 -7.10 15.45
C GLY A 40 0.80 -6.36 16.68
N PRO A 41 0.70 -6.94 17.89
CA PRO A 41 1.28 -6.35 19.08
C PRO A 41 2.78 -6.12 18.85
N ALA A 42 3.26 -4.92 19.14
CA ALA A 42 4.68 -4.63 19.11
C ALA A 42 5.39 -5.44 20.20
N ASP A 43 6.65 -5.81 19.98
CA ASP A 43 7.44 -6.58 20.97
C ASP A 43 7.60 -5.82 22.31
N ASP A 44 7.47 -4.49 22.29
CA ASP A 44 7.54 -3.61 23.45
C ASP A 44 6.16 -3.27 24.06
N ASP A 45 5.06 -3.81 23.52
CA ASP A 45 3.74 -3.56 24.08
C ASP A 45 3.62 -4.17 25.48
N PRO A 46 3.11 -3.41 26.47
CA PRO A 46 2.83 -3.97 27.79
C PRO A 46 1.77 -5.07 27.67
N ASP A 47 1.90 -6.12 28.47
CA ASP A 47 0.92 -7.22 28.54
C ASP A 47 -0.42 -6.71 29.11
N VAL A 48 -1.21 -6.09 28.24
CA VAL A 48 -2.52 -5.52 28.55
C VAL A 48 -3.61 -6.49 28.10
N PRO A 49 -4.54 -6.87 28.99
CA PRO A 49 -5.65 -7.71 28.60
C PRO A 49 -6.52 -6.99 27.55
N PRO A 50 -7.11 -7.72 26.58
CA PRO A 50 -7.94 -7.11 25.56
C PRO A 50 -9.13 -6.41 26.22
N MET A 51 -9.31 -5.13 25.89
CA MET A 51 -10.45 -4.33 26.36
C MET A 51 -11.74 -4.89 25.74
N GLY A 52 -12.39 -5.83 26.43
CA GLY A 52 -13.69 -6.39 26.01
C GLY A 52 -14.07 -7.79 26.51
N GLY A 53 -13.29 -8.44 27.38
CA GLY A 53 -13.61 -9.79 27.88
C GLY A 53 -14.27 -9.80 29.26
N GLY A 54 -15.54 -9.40 29.34
CA GLY A 54 -16.37 -9.62 30.53
C GLY A 54 -17.34 -10.78 30.33
N ALA A 55 -17.03 -11.95 30.91
CA ALA A 55 -17.92 -12.97 31.49
C ALA A 55 -17.13 -14.26 31.75
#